data_AF-A0A1C2D5W4-F1
#
_entry.id   AF-A0A1C2D5W4-F1
#
_cell.length_a   1.000
_cell.length_b   1.000
_cell.length_c   1.000
_cell.angle_alpha   90.00
_cell.angle_beta   90.00
_cell.angle_gamma   90.00
#
_symmetry.space_group_name_H-M   'P 1'
#
loop_
_entity.id
_entity.type
_entity.pdbx_description
1 polymer ?
#
loop_
_entity_poly.entity_id
_entity_poly.type
_entity_poly.pdbx_seq_one_letter_code
_entity_poly.pdbx_strand_id
1 'polypeptide(L)'
;MQNKYDVIIVGASNAGGLAAVGALQRKAKVLVIDKAKSAGFLYRDTIASIGSKAQKNAGLKIDKMKLLNYLTAFAQGHVDQRLLKTWMDHSAEPVDWIDENILQPKGAYMKATTDAHYESLINTAFPTGNEVTNSKGDFWEWNYGNWLLEKLKDLGVDFAWQTKLEHLIKQDGRIVGLEVQDQKDNSIHKLYAKKGVILCTGGYGSNSALMQKWNPQGLRTNAYSDSQRDDGSGLMAAIEVGAEKDDQPASIVFDRAAIPVGTNVNDFYRIDTTPPNDPGYLWLGSYPFLKVNLNGERFMNESQPYQFDMNGSSLQPGSVEVTIWSEDTMQEKVLKKFHTLGCSRLGFPGIYKASEARKEVQDRIKDGLVKKANTIDDLAKQLHLPVDNLKKSITRYNQICQDGNDSDFGKEQYRLYPVNNGPYYGAWLSGRLLATLDGLRVNTKMQVLNKQGQIIPGLYAAGNCSGGFFWGSYPDRVPGLTASHAQTFGMLAGRYAAEN
;
A
#
# COMPACT_ATOMS: atom_id res chain seq x y z
N MET A 1 28.24 -14.50 -26.69
CA MET A 1 26.98 -14.31 -25.95
C MET A 1 26.10 -13.39 -26.76
N GLN A 2 24.95 -13.85 -27.26
CA GLN A 2 24.11 -13.04 -28.14
C GLN A 2 23.14 -12.23 -27.29
N ASN A 3 23.50 -10.98 -26.96
CA ASN A 3 22.63 -10.08 -26.20
C ASN A 3 21.41 -9.71 -27.06
N LYS A 4 20.29 -10.43 -26.89
CA LYS A 4 19.05 -10.24 -27.65
C LYS A 4 18.28 -8.98 -27.22
N TYR A 5 18.48 -8.52 -25.97
CA TYR A 5 17.73 -7.42 -25.35
C TYR A 5 18.66 -6.29 -24.91
N ASP A 6 18.19 -5.06 -25.01
CA ASP A 6 18.91 -3.89 -24.50
C ASP A 6 18.67 -3.73 -22.99
N VAL A 7 17.42 -3.90 -22.55
CA VAL A 7 17.00 -3.79 -21.15
C VAL A 7 16.21 -5.03 -20.75
N ILE A 8 16.52 -5.59 -19.58
CA ILE A 8 15.71 -6.65 -18.95
C ILE A 8 15.07 -6.08 -17.67
N ILE A 9 13.77 -6.29 -17.52
CA ILE A 9 12.96 -5.82 -16.38
C ILE A 9 12.46 -7.02 -15.60
N VAL A 10 12.63 -7.01 -14.28
CA VAL A 10 12.21 -8.10 -13.39
C VAL A 10 10.99 -7.68 -12.58
N GLY A 11 9.84 -8.30 -12.87
CA GLY A 11 8.52 -7.96 -12.35
C GLY A 11 7.72 -7.13 -13.36
N ALA A 12 6.45 -7.50 -13.59
CA ALA A 12 5.61 -6.96 -14.68
C ALA A 12 4.45 -6.06 -14.23
N SER A 13 4.32 -5.78 -12.92
CA SER A 13 3.26 -4.93 -12.35
C SER A 13 3.59 -3.42 -12.50
N ASN A 14 2.96 -2.55 -11.70
CA ASN A 14 3.01 -1.08 -11.76
C ASN A 14 4.39 -0.50 -12.13
N ALA A 15 5.47 -0.90 -11.45
CA ALA A 15 6.81 -0.39 -11.78
C ALA A 15 7.37 -0.98 -13.09
N GLY A 16 7.23 -2.30 -13.28
CA GLY A 16 7.79 -3.00 -14.43
C GLY A 16 7.12 -2.65 -15.75
N GLY A 17 5.79 -2.59 -15.77
CA GLY A 17 5.05 -2.19 -16.97
C GLY A 17 5.42 -0.78 -17.41
N LEU A 18 5.50 0.17 -16.47
CA LEU A 18 5.86 1.54 -16.81
C LEU A 18 7.36 1.68 -17.11
N ALA A 19 8.23 0.85 -16.53
CA ALA A 19 9.63 0.74 -16.96
C ALA A 19 9.76 0.28 -18.42
N ALA A 20 8.90 -0.65 -18.86
CA ALA A 20 8.86 -1.04 -20.27
C ALA A 20 8.45 0.15 -21.16
N VAL A 21 7.44 0.93 -20.76
CA VAL A 21 7.06 2.18 -21.46
C VAL A 21 8.25 3.14 -21.58
N GLY A 22 8.95 3.39 -20.47
CA GLY A 22 10.11 4.28 -20.44
C GLY A 22 11.25 3.81 -21.36
N ALA A 23 11.53 2.52 -21.38
CA ALA A 23 12.56 1.95 -22.25
C ALA A 23 12.16 1.99 -23.74
N LEU A 24 10.89 1.73 -24.07
CA LEU A 24 10.35 1.83 -25.43
C LEU A 24 10.44 3.25 -26.00
N GLN A 25 10.23 4.29 -25.17
CA GLN A 25 10.42 5.69 -25.57
C GLN A 25 11.86 6.02 -26.00
N ARG A 26 12.82 5.17 -25.64
CA ARG A 26 14.22 5.20 -26.08
C ARG A 26 14.56 4.14 -27.13
N LYS A 27 13.54 3.53 -27.74
CA LYS A 27 13.65 2.51 -28.78
C LYS A 27 14.48 1.30 -28.35
N ALA A 28 14.52 1.00 -27.06
CA ALA A 28 15.21 -0.18 -26.54
C ALA A 28 14.40 -1.45 -26.85
N LYS A 29 15.11 -2.55 -27.11
CA LYS A 29 14.51 -3.89 -27.15
C LYS A 29 14.39 -4.44 -25.74
N VAL A 30 13.16 -4.70 -25.29
CA VAL A 30 12.83 -4.99 -23.89
C VAL A 30 12.38 -6.43 -23.70
N LEU A 31 12.89 -7.06 -22.64
CA LEU A 31 12.32 -8.27 -22.05
C LEU A 31 11.80 -7.96 -20.65
N VAL A 32 10.57 -8.35 -20.37
CA VAL A 32 10.01 -8.37 -19.01
C VAL A 32 9.91 -9.81 -18.55
N ILE A 33 10.48 -10.14 -17.39
CA ILE A 33 10.33 -11.44 -16.75
C ILE A 33 9.45 -11.30 -15.50
N ASP A 34 8.65 -12.30 -15.19
CA ASP A 34 7.89 -12.36 -13.94
C ASP A 34 7.72 -13.82 -13.50
N LYS A 35 7.81 -14.08 -12.19
CA LYS A 35 7.59 -15.42 -11.65
C LYS A 35 6.11 -15.80 -11.64
N ALA A 36 5.20 -14.83 -11.59
CA ALA A 36 3.78 -15.11 -11.69
C ALA A 36 3.39 -15.50 -13.13
N LYS A 37 2.20 -16.12 -13.27
CA LYS A 37 1.59 -16.40 -14.57
C LYS A 37 0.93 -15.18 -15.22
N SER A 38 0.64 -14.14 -14.43
CA SER A 38 0.08 -12.86 -14.86
C SER A 38 0.32 -11.80 -13.80
N ALA A 39 0.27 -10.52 -14.20
CA ALA A 39 0.42 -9.38 -13.29
C ALA A 39 -0.70 -8.33 -13.42
N GLY A 40 -1.69 -8.52 -14.30
CA GLY A 40 -2.71 -7.51 -14.58
C GLY A 40 -3.54 -7.09 -13.37
N PHE A 41 -3.89 -8.05 -12.50
CA PHE A 41 -4.63 -7.80 -11.26
C PHE A 41 -3.82 -7.05 -10.17
N LEU A 42 -2.51 -6.84 -10.38
CA LEU A 42 -1.64 -6.16 -9.43
C LEU A 42 -1.52 -4.65 -9.69
N TYR A 43 -2.02 -4.18 -10.83
CA TYR A 43 -2.09 -2.76 -11.13
C TYR A 43 -3.07 -2.07 -10.17
N ARG A 44 -2.70 -0.90 -9.64
CA ARG A 44 -3.47 -0.21 -8.58
C ARG A 44 -4.33 0.91 -9.16
N ASP A 45 -5.58 1.00 -8.75
CA ASP A 45 -6.56 1.89 -9.38
C ASP A 45 -6.55 3.33 -8.85
N THR A 46 -6.05 3.56 -7.63
CA THR A 46 -5.81 4.91 -7.11
C THR A 46 -4.35 5.30 -7.32
N ILE A 47 -4.10 6.27 -8.20
CA ILE A 47 -2.75 6.71 -8.58
C ILE A 47 -2.57 8.19 -8.25
N ALA A 48 -1.60 8.52 -7.41
CA ALA A 48 -1.27 9.91 -7.12
C ALA A 48 -0.64 10.60 -8.33
N SER A 49 -0.81 11.91 -8.47
CA SER A 49 0.00 12.74 -9.37
C SER A 49 0.07 14.18 -8.89
N ILE A 50 0.91 14.98 -9.53
CA ILE A 50 0.91 16.44 -9.42
C ILE A 50 0.85 17.06 -10.82
N GLY A 51 -0.30 17.64 -11.16
CA GLY A 51 -0.50 18.38 -12.41
C GLY A 51 -0.90 17.53 -13.61
N SER A 52 -1.50 16.34 -13.40
CA SER A 52 -2.09 15.54 -14.49
C SER A 52 -3.24 16.29 -15.16
N LYS A 53 -3.61 15.87 -16.38
CA LYS A 53 -4.76 16.41 -17.10
C LYS A 53 -6.05 16.26 -16.30
N ALA A 54 -6.27 15.10 -15.68
CA ALA A 54 -7.42 14.86 -14.81
C ALA A 54 -7.51 15.86 -13.65
N GLN A 55 -6.39 16.18 -13.00
CA GLN A 55 -6.34 17.18 -11.91
C GLN A 55 -6.59 18.60 -12.41
N LYS A 56 -6.01 18.97 -13.55
CA LYS A 56 -6.23 20.28 -14.18
C LYS A 56 -7.70 20.47 -14.57
N ASN A 57 -8.33 19.45 -15.15
CA ASN A 57 -9.74 19.46 -15.52
C ASN A 57 -10.65 19.57 -14.29
N ALA A 58 -10.26 18.98 -13.16
CA ALA A 58 -10.96 19.12 -11.88
C ALA A 58 -10.67 20.45 -11.15
N GLY A 59 -9.85 21.35 -11.72
CA GLY A 59 -9.51 22.63 -11.12
C GLY A 59 -8.58 22.52 -9.90
N LEU A 60 -7.93 21.38 -9.69
CA LEU A 60 -7.07 21.15 -8.52
C LEU A 60 -5.75 21.92 -8.62
N LYS A 61 -5.36 22.54 -7.50
CA LYS A 61 -4.07 23.19 -7.31
C LYS A 61 -3.41 22.61 -6.07
N ILE A 62 -2.27 21.94 -6.25
CA ILE A 62 -1.53 21.30 -5.18
C ILE A 62 -0.24 22.09 -4.95
N ASP A 63 -0.03 22.57 -3.72
CA ASP A 63 1.22 23.21 -3.32
C ASP A 63 2.31 22.15 -3.14
N LYS A 64 3.21 22.06 -4.13
CA LYS A 64 4.34 21.12 -4.16
C LYS A 64 5.26 21.29 -2.95
N MET A 65 5.56 22.51 -2.53
CA MET A 65 6.51 22.75 -1.45
C MET A 65 5.90 22.41 -0.09
N LYS A 66 4.61 22.72 0.10
CA LYS A 66 3.88 22.28 1.29
C LYS A 66 3.82 20.75 1.38
N LEU A 67 3.52 20.07 0.26
CA LEU A 67 3.53 18.60 0.21
C LEU A 67 4.92 18.02 0.47
N LEU A 68 5.98 18.62 -0.07
CA LEU A 68 7.36 18.17 0.13
C LEU A 68 7.76 18.25 1.61
N ASN A 69 7.46 19.39 2.24
CA ASN A 69 7.73 19.60 3.66
C ASN A 69 6.88 18.64 4.52
N TYR A 70 5.61 18.40 4.16
CA TYR A 70 4.76 17.42 4.83
C TYR A 70 5.34 16.01 4.76
N LEU A 71 5.68 15.51 3.56
CA LEU A 71 6.23 14.16 3.38
C LEU A 71 7.57 14.01 4.11
N THR A 72 8.41 15.05 4.09
CA THR A 72 9.67 15.07 4.83
C THR A 72 9.45 15.00 6.34
N ALA A 73 8.52 15.81 6.87
CA ALA A 73 8.21 15.83 8.29
C ALA A 73 7.56 14.51 8.75
N PHE A 74 6.64 13.96 7.95
CA PHE A 74 6.01 12.66 8.19
C PHE A 74 7.05 11.55 8.31
N ALA A 75 8.06 11.58 7.43
CA ALA A 75 9.19 10.65 7.45
C ALA A 75 10.30 11.02 8.44
N GLN A 76 10.11 12.03 9.29
CA GLN A 76 11.10 12.51 10.26
C GLN A 76 12.46 12.85 9.62
N GLY A 77 12.47 13.28 8.36
CA GLY A 77 13.68 13.57 7.58
C GLY A 77 14.43 12.34 7.03
N HIS A 78 13.96 11.11 7.29
CA HIS A 78 14.60 9.86 6.82
C HIS A 78 14.28 9.50 5.36
N VAL A 79 14.12 10.50 4.51
CA VAL A 79 13.83 10.37 3.07
C VAL A 79 14.77 11.24 2.26
N ASP A 80 15.06 10.83 1.03
CA ASP A 80 15.76 11.68 0.08
C ASP A 80 14.76 12.64 -0.59
N GLN A 81 14.77 13.90 -0.15
CA GLN A 81 13.89 14.93 -0.72
C GLN A 81 14.07 15.11 -2.23
N ARG A 82 15.24 14.75 -2.78
CA ARG A 82 15.46 14.80 -4.24
C ARG A 82 14.61 13.75 -4.94
N LEU A 83 14.44 12.57 -4.35
CA LEU A 83 13.53 11.54 -4.88
C LEU A 83 12.07 11.98 -4.77
N LEU A 84 11.66 12.59 -3.63
CA LEU A 84 10.33 13.17 -3.49
C LEU A 84 10.06 14.22 -4.58
N LYS A 85 11.01 15.13 -4.80
CA LYS A 85 10.91 16.15 -5.85
C LYS A 85 10.87 15.53 -7.25
N THR A 86 11.69 14.52 -7.53
CA THR A 86 11.65 13.76 -8.79
C THR A 86 10.26 13.18 -9.03
N TRP A 87 9.63 12.58 -8.02
CA TRP A 87 8.25 12.10 -8.15
C TRP A 87 7.26 13.25 -8.44
N MET A 88 7.33 14.35 -7.69
CA MET A 88 6.44 15.50 -7.90
C MET A 88 6.56 16.14 -9.28
N ASP A 89 7.75 16.08 -9.88
CA ASP A 89 8.01 16.68 -11.18
C ASP A 89 7.63 15.78 -12.35
N HIS A 90 7.55 14.47 -12.13
CA HIS A 90 7.30 13.48 -13.19
C HIS A 90 5.99 12.69 -13.05
N SER A 91 5.31 12.74 -11.91
CA SER A 91 4.14 11.87 -11.62
C SER A 91 2.90 12.09 -12.48
N ALA A 92 2.77 13.26 -13.13
CA ALA A 92 1.67 13.49 -14.08
C ALA A 92 1.79 12.62 -15.33
N GLU A 93 3.02 12.35 -15.78
CA GLU A 93 3.26 11.75 -17.09
C GLU A 93 2.80 10.28 -17.19
N PRO A 94 3.10 9.38 -16.23
CA PRO A 94 2.54 8.03 -16.26
C PRO A 94 1.01 8.03 -16.19
N VAL A 95 0.42 8.92 -15.39
CA VAL A 95 -1.04 9.03 -15.24
C VAL A 95 -1.69 9.44 -16.56
N ASP A 96 -1.18 10.48 -17.20
CA ASP A 96 -1.68 10.96 -18.50
C ASP A 96 -1.46 9.90 -19.60
N TRP A 97 -0.30 9.21 -19.60
CA TRP A 97 -0.03 8.15 -20.56
C TRP A 97 -1.00 6.97 -20.42
N ILE A 98 -1.27 6.53 -19.18
CA ILE A 98 -2.23 5.45 -18.89
C ILE A 98 -3.63 5.87 -19.36
N ASP A 99 -4.06 7.09 -19.04
CA ASP A 99 -5.37 7.59 -19.45
C ASP A 99 -5.54 7.55 -20.97
N GLU A 100 -4.59 8.14 -21.71
CA GLU A 100 -4.66 8.29 -23.16
C GLU A 100 -4.50 6.97 -23.93
N ASN A 101 -3.56 6.11 -23.49
CA ASN A 101 -3.13 4.97 -24.28
C ASN A 101 -3.80 3.66 -23.86
N ILE A 102 -4.31 3.59 -22.62
CA ILE A 102 -4.88 2.38 -22.05
C ILE A 102 -6.37 2.55 -21.77
N LEU A 103 -6.76 3.62 -21.05
CA LEU A 103 -8.14 3.77 -20.56
C LEU A 103 -9.08 4.28 -21.65
N GLN A 104 -8.79 5.43 -22.27
CA GLN A 104 -9.65 6.06 -23.27
C GLN A 104 -9.98 5.14 -24.46
N PRO A 105 -9.05 4.34 -25.02
CA PRO A 105 -9.37 3.39 -26.09
C PRO A 105 -10.36 2.29 -25.69
N LYS A 106 -10.57 2.10 -24.38
CA LYS A 106 -11.51 1.12 -23.80
C LYS A 106 -12.76 1.80 -23.23
N GLY A 107 -12.90 3.12 -23.41
CA GLY A 107 -14.00 3.92 -22.87
C GLY A 107 -13.89 4.22 -21.36
N ALA A 108 -12.78 3.84 -20.73
CA ALA A 108 -12.46 4.21 -19.36
C ALA A 108 -11.70 5.55 -19.34
N TYR A 109 -11.52 6.13 -18.15
CA TYR A 109 -10.79 7.38 -17.99
C TYR A 109 -10.24 7.55 -16.57
N MET A 110 -9.30 8.46 -16.42
CA MET A 110 -8.71 8.85 -15.15
C MET A 110 -9.52 10.00 -14.52
N LYS A 111 -9.99 9.81 -13.27
CA LYS A 111 -10.79 10.82 -12.56
C LYS A 111 -10.09 11.29 -11.29
N ALA A 112 -9.78 12.58 -11.21
CA ALA A 112 -9.16 13.15 -10.02
C ALA A 112 -10.12 13.14 -8.81
N THR A 113 -9.59 12.81 -7.64
CA THR A 113 -10.29 12.91 -6.35
C THR A 113 -10.07 14.29 -5.74
N THR A 114 -11.14 14.91 -5.26
CA THR A 114 -11.15 16.32 -4.80
C THR A 114 -11.49 16.46 -3.32
N ASP A 115 -11.65 15.34 -2.61
CA ASP A 115 -12.17 15.24 -1.25
C ASP A 115 -11.10 15.42 -0.16
N ALA A 116 -9.81 15.33 -0.53
CA ALA A 116 -8.71 15.53 0.43
C ALA A 116 -8.49 17.01 0.74
N HIS A 117 -8.53 17.35 2.03
CA HIS A 117 -8.33 18.71 2.54
C HIS A 117 -7.61 18.68 3.88
N TYR A 118 -7.18 19.85 4.36
CA TYR A 118 -6.63 19.98 5.71
C TYR A 118 -7.76 19.88 6.73
N GLU A 119 -7.67 18.91 7.65
CA GLU A 119 -8.60 18.77 8.78
C GLU A 119 -7.90 19.13 10.10
N SER A 120 -6.84 18.40 10.46
CA SER A 120 -6.01 18.60 11.64
C SER A 120 -4.53 18.32 11.31
N LEU A 121 -3.60 18.50 12.26
CA LEU A 121 -2.19 18.15 12.02
C LEU A 121 -2.04 16.67 11.64
N ILE A 122 -2.71 15.78 12.38
CA ILE A 122 -2.66 14.33 12.15
C ILE A 122 -3.46 13.89 10.91
N ASN A 123 -4.43 14.70 10.48
CA ASN A 123 -5.29 14.46 9.32
C ASN A 123 -5.06 15.45 8.17
N THR A 124 -3.86 16.01 8.06
CA THR A 124 -3.52 16.86 6.92
C THR A 124 -3.46 16.02 5.65
N ALA A 125 -4.29 16.33 4.66
CA ALA A 125 -4.36 15.58 3.41
C ALA A 125 -4.20 16.44 2.16
N PHE A 126 -3.80 15.78 1.06
CA PHE A 126 -3.54 16.40 -0.24
C PHE A 126 -4.32 15.68 -1.35
N PRO A 127 -5.00 16.41 -2.27
CA PRO A 127 -5.84 15.83 -3.32
C PRO A 127 -4.99 15.32 -4.50
N THR A 128 -4.07 14.40 -4.22
CA THR A 128 -3.16 13.84 -5.23
C THR A 128 -3.78 12.69 -6.02
N GLY A 129 -4.77 11.99 -5.46
CA GLY A 129 -5.28 10.74 -6.01
C GLY A 129 -6.10 10.92 -7.29
N ASN A 130 -5.91 10.01 -8.22
CA ASN A 130 -6.73 9.83 -9.41
C ASN A 130 -7.23 8.38 -9.44
N GLU A 131 -8.52 8.18 -9.64
CA GLU A 131 -9.13 6.86 -9.74
C GLU A 131 -9.26 6.44 -11.21
N VAL A 132 -8.80 5.24 -11.51
CA VAL A 132 -9.12 4.55 -12.76
C VAL A 132 -10.62 4.27 -12.77
N THR A 133 -11.33 4.88 -13.72
CA THR A 133 -12.80 4.93 -13.76
C THR A 133 -13.34 4.32 -15.05
N ASN A 134 -14.34 3.46 -14.94
CA ASN A 134 -14.96 2.83 -16.12
C ASN A 134 -15.89 3.81 -16.87
N SER A 135 -16.43 3.37 -18.01
CA SER A 135 -17.32 4.18 -18.86
C SER A 135 -18.65 4.57 -18.19
N LYS A 136 -19.05 3.87 -17.13
CA LYS A 136 -20.26 4.16 -16.34
C LYS A 136 -20.01 5.17 -15.22
N GLY A 137 -18.73 5.51 -14.97
CA GLY A 137 -18.33 6.37 -13.87
C GLY A 137 -18.06 5.64 -12.56
N ASP A 138 -18.05 4.30 -12.55
CA ASP A 138 -17.64 3.52 -11.37
C ASP A 138 -16.11 3.50 -11.26
N PHE A 139 -15.60 3.67 -10.05
CA PHE A 139 -14.17 3.55 -9.77
C PHE A 139 -13.72 2.09 -9.75
N TRP A 140 -12.40 1.92 -9.94
CA TRP A 140 -11.70 0.65 -9.94
C TRP A 140 -12.08 -0.25 -11.13
N GLU A 141 -11.76 0.20 -12.33
CA GLU A 141 -11.74 -0.65 -13.53
C GLU A 141 -10.53 -1.61 -13.47
N TRP A 142 -10.67 -2.64 -12.63
CA TRP A 142 -9.61 -3.61 -12.30
C TRP A 142 -8.96 -4.29 -13.49
N ASN A 143 -9.62 -4.30 -14.65
CA ASN A 143 -9.10 -4.95 -15.85
C ASN A 143 -8.02 -4.10 -16.57
N TYR A 144 -7.83 -2.83 -16.20
CA TYR A 144 -6.92 -1.93 -16.91
C TYR A 144 -5.47 -2.42 -16.97
N GLY A 145 -5.01 -3.14 -15.93
CA GLY A 145 -3.69 -3.74 -15.92
C GLY A 145 -3.48 -4.79 -17.02
N ASN A 146 -4.52 -5.55 -17.37
CA ASN A 146 -4.46 -6.48 -18.50
C ASN A 146 -4.35 -5.72 -19.83
N TRP A 147 -5.13 -4.66 -20.02
CA TRP A 147 -5.04 -3.80 -21.22
C TRP A 147 -3.67 -3.17 -21.38
N LEU A 148 -3.03 -2.77 -20.27
CA LEU A 148 -1.67 -2.24 -20.28
C LEU A 148 -0.66 -3.30 -20.74
N LEU A 149 -0.73 -4.51 -20.19
CA LEU A 149 0.16 -5.62 -20.59
C LEU A 149 -0.04 -6.01 -22.06
N GLU A 150 -1.30 -6.06 -22.54
CA GLU A 150 -1.63 -6.26 -23.95
C GLU A 150 -1.00 -5.18 -24.82
N LYS A 151 -1.16 -3.91 -24.44
CA LYS A 151 -0.57 -2.77 -25.17
C LYS A 151 0.95 -2.86 -25.24
N LEU A 152 1.62 -3.25 -24.16
CA LEU A 152 3.08 -3.42 -24.17
C LEU A 152 3.54 -4.52 -25.12
N LYS A 153 2.80 -5.64 -25.18
CA LYS A 153 3.07 -6.72 -26.13
C LYS A 153 2.92 -6.24 -27.57
N ASP A 154 1.87 -5.48 -27.88
CA ASP A 154 1.64 -4.89 -29.20
C ASP A 154 2.75 -3.90 -29.60
N LEU A 155 3.36 -3.24 -28.62
CA LEU A 155 4.51 -2.35 -28.81
C LEU A 155 5.86 -3.10 -28.92
N GLY A 156 5.86 -4.44 -28.90
CA GLY A 156 7.05 -5.27 -29.13
C GLY A 156 7.84 -5.63 -27.88
N VAL A 157 7.25 -5.53 -26.68
CA VAL A 157 7.84 -6.05 -25.44
C VAL A 157 7.69 -7.57 -25.41
N ASP A 158 8.81 -8.28 -25.23
CA ASP A 158 8.78 -9.72 -24.96
C ASP A 158 8.50 -9.96 -23.47
N PHE A 159 7.66 -10.97 -23.17
CA PHE A 159 7.36 -11.40 -21.80
C PHE A 159 7.80 -12.85 -21.58
N ALA A 160 8.47 -13.10 -20.46
CA ALA A 160 8.75 -14.43 -19.93
C ALA A 160 8.07 -14.60 -18.57
N TRP A 161 6.88 -15.20 -18.60
CA TRP A 161 6.12 -15.55 -17.39
C TRP A 161 6.65 -16.81 -16.74
N GLN A 162 6.35 -17.02 -15.46
CA GLN A 162 6.87 -18.15 -14.68
C GLN A 162 8.41 -18.23 -14.72
N THR A 163 9.08 -17.08 -14.79
CA THR A 163 10.54 -16.95 -14.84
C THR A 163 11.00 -16.17 -13.61
N LYS A 164 11.57 -16.88 -12.63
CA LYS A 164 12.00 -16.31 -11.34
C LYS A 164 13.45 -15.87 -11.41
N LEU A 165 13.75 -14.68 -10.90
CA LEU A 165 15.12 -14.22 -10.68
C LEU A 165 15.76 -15.00 -9.53
N GLU A 166 16.96 -15.54 -9.75
CA GLU A 166 17.79 -16.14 -8.70
C GLU A 166 19.00 -15.26 -8.38
N HIS A 167 19.83 -14.94 -9.37
CA HIS A 167 21.06 -14.15 -9.18
C HIS A 167 21.25 -13.06 -10.24
N LEU A 168 21.97 -12.00 -9.88
CA LEU A 168 22.48 -11.01 -10.84
C LEU A 168 23.85 -11.45 -11.38
N ILE A 169 24.07 -11.29 -12.68
CA ILE A 169 25.36 -11.59 -13.31
C ILE A 169 26.19 -10.31 -13.38
N LYS A 170 27.31 -10.29 -12.65
CA LYS A 170 28.27 -9.17 -12.59
C LYS A 170 29.55 -9.50 -13.36
N GLN A 171 29.99 -8.59 -14.23
CA GLN A 171 31.26 -8.66 -14.96
C GLN A 171 31.94 -7.29 -14.88
N ASP A 172 33.21 -7.27 -14.48
CA ASP A 172 34.03 -6.06 -14.36
C ASP A 172 33.34 -4.92 -13.59
N GLY A 173 32.64 -5.28 -12.51
CA GLY A 173 31.90 -4.33 -11.68
C GLY A 173 30.49 -3.96 -12.18
N ARG A 174 30.14 -4.28 -13.43
CA ARG A 174 28.85 -3.96 -14.06
C ARG A 174 27.90 -5.16 -14.04
N ILE A 175 26.61 -4.91 -13.83
CA ILE A 175 25.56 -5.90 -14.04
C ILE A 175 25.26 -6.02 -15.54
N VAL A 176 25.39 -7.24 -16.06
CA VAL A 176 25.26 -7.55 -17.49
C VAL A 176 24.10 -8.51 -17.77
N GLY A 177 23.47 -9.05 -16.74
CA GLY A 177 22.44 -10.06 -16.92
C GLY A 177 21.91 -10.66 -15.62
N LEU A 178 21.17 -11.74 -15.78
CA LEU A 178 20.43 -12.45 -14.75
C LEU A 178 20.64 -13.96 -14.90
N GLU A 179 20.71 -14.65 -13.79
CA GLU A 179 20.40 -16.08 -13.72
C GLU A 179 18.94 -16.23 -13.26
N VAL A 180 18.15 -17.00 -14.01
CA VAL A 180 16.72 -17.18 -13.79
C VAL A 180 16.34 -18.65 -13.76
N GLN A 181 15.31 -18.98 -13.00
CA GLN A 181 14.68 -20.29 -12.96
C GLN A 181 13.34 -20.29 -13.71
N ASP A 182 13.14 -21.21 -14.65
CA ASP A 182 11.81 -21.49 -15.19
C ASP A 182 11.01 -22.30 -14.15
N GLN A 183 9.88 -21.76 -13.67
CA GLN A 183 9.08 -22.41 -12.64
C GLN A 183 8.24 -23.58 -13.16
N LYS A 184 8.24 -23.85 -14.46
CA LYS A 184 7.54 -25.00 -15.04
C LYS A 184 8.35 -26.28 -14.91
N ASP A 185 9.67 -26.21 -15.07
CA ASP A 185 10.57 -27.38 -15.07
C ASP A 185 11.78 -27.24 -14.12
N ASN A 186 11.90 -26.11 -13.41
CA ASN A 186 13.00 -25.75 -12.51
C ASN A 186 14.37 -25.60 -13.18
N SER A 187 14.43 -25.53 -14.51
CA SER A 187 15.69 -25.32 -15.22
C SER A 187 16.25 -23.91 -15.02
N ILE A 188 17.59 -23.80 -15.05
CA ILE A 188 18.32 -22.55 -14.85
C ILE A 188 18.83 -22.02 -16.18
N HIS A 189 18.58 -20.73 -16.44
CA HIS A 189 18.98 -20.03 -17.64
C HIS A 189 19.70 -18.72 -17.33
N LYS A 190 20.56 -18.28 -18.25
CA LYS A 190 21.23 -16.98 -18.18
C LYS A 190 20.67 -16.05 -19.26
N LEU A 191 20.23 -14.87 -18.84
CA LEU A 191 19.73 -13.82 -19.71
C LEU A 191 20.66 -12.61 -19.62
N TYR A 192 21.00 -12.02 -20.76
CA TYR A 192 21.94 -10.90 -20.82
C TYR A 192 21.27 -9.65 -21.42
N ALA A 193 21.56 -8.50 -20.80
CA ALA A 193 21.09 -7.19 -21.22
C ALA A 193 22.28 -6.34 -21.70
N LYS A 194 22.15 -5.62 -22.82
CA LYS A 194 23.24 -4.74 -23.29
C LYS A 194 23.43 -3.51 -22.41
N LYS A 195 22.33 -2.89 -21.97
CA LYS A 195 22.34 -1.57 -21.33
C LYS A 195 22.02 -1.60 -19.83
N GLY A 196 21.13 -2.47 -19.39
CA GLY A 196 20.89 -2.61 -17.96
C GLY A 196 19.76 -3.57 -17.57
N VAL A 197 19.73 -3.84 -16.27
CA VAL A 197 18.72 -4.63 -15.58
C VAL A 197 17.95 -3.71 -14.63
N ILE A 198 16.62 -3.83 -14.61
CA ILE A 198 15.74 -3.07 -13.73
C ILE A 198 15.01 -4.03 -12.79
N LEU A 199 15.19 -3.85 -11.48
CA LEU A 199 14.48 -4.59 -10.44
C LEU A 199 13.18 -3.89 -10.06
N CYS A 200 12.06 -4.53 -10.36
CA CYS A 200 10.69 -4.08 -10.07
C CYS A 200 9.93 -5.16 -9.25
N THR A 201 10.65 -5.86 -8.37
CA THR A 201 10.22 -7.14 -7.78
C THR A 201 9.31 -7.05 -6.55
N GLY A 202 8.90 -5.85 -6.15
CA GLY A 202 8.13 -5.65 -4.91
C GLY A 202 8.98 -5.80 -3.65
N GLY A 203 8.30 -6.11 -2.53
CA GLY A 203 8.89 -6.15 -1.20
C GLY A 203 9.28 -7.56 -0.72
N TYR A 204 9.28 -7.74 0.61
CA TYR A 204 9.66 -8.97 1.30
C TYR A 204 8.60 -9.47 2.31
N GLY A 205 7.37 -8.93 2.25
CA GLY A 205 6.31 -9.21 3.23
C GLY A 205 5.88 -10.67 3.35
N SER A 206 6.02 -11.51 2.31
CA SER A 206 5.73 -12.95 2.43
C SER A 206 6.89 -13.78 2.96
N ASN A 207 8.05 -13.18 3.22
CA ASN A 207 9.20 -13.89 3.76
C ASN A 207 9.35 -13.60 5.25
N SER A 208 8.80 -14.47 6.11
CA SER A 208 8.84 -14.31 7.57
C SER A 208 10.26 -14.22 8.13
N ALA A 209 11.25 -14.90 7.52
CA ALA A 209 12.64 -14.80 7.94
C ALA A 209 13.23 -13.41 7.65
N LEU A 210 12.91 -12.81 6.49
CA LEU A 210 13.30 -11.44 6.18
C LEU A 210 12.53 -10.42 7.03
N MET A 211 11.23 -10.63 7.27
CA MET A 211 10.46 -9.83 8.21
C MET A 211 11.07 -9.88 9.62
N GLN A 212 11.42 -11.05 10.14
CA GLN A 212 12.07 -11.19 11.44
C GLN A 212 13.43 -10.46 11.49
N LYS A 213 14.16 -10.44 10.38
CA LYS A 213 15.48 -9.80 10.28
C LYS A 213 15.41 -8.28 10.13
N TRP A 214 14.50 -7.76 9.30
CA TRP A 214 14.48 -6.36 8.88
C TRP A 214 13.30 -5.56 9.45
N ASN A 215 12.18 -6.20 9.76
CA ASN A 215 10.99 -5.57 10.32
C ASN A 215 10.33 -6.45 11.41
N PRO A 216 11.04 -6.74 12.52
CA PRO A 216 10.53 -7.64 13.55
C PRO A 216 9.30 -7.07 14.27
N GLN A 217 9.16 -5.74 14.34
CA GLN A 217 7.93 -5.12 14.87
C GLN A 217 6.76 -5.36 13.92
N GLY A 218 6.94 -5.09 12.61
CA GLY A 218 5.91 -5.35 11.61
C GLY A 218 5.47 -6.82 11.58
N LEU A 219 6.37 -7.76 11.84
CA LEU A 219 5.99 -9.18 11.97
C LEU A 219 5.05 -9.45 13.16
N ARG A 220 5.19 -8.70 14.28
CA ARG A 220 4.38 -8.87 15.49
C ARG A 220 3.08 -8.08 15.50
N THR A 221 3.01 -7.00 14.73
CA THR A 221 1.84 -6.10 14.69
C THR A 221 0.92 -6.35 13.50
N ASN A 222 1.26 -7.32 12.65
CA ASN A 222 0.44 -7.72 11.51
C ASN A 222 0.04 -9.18 11.65
N ALA A 223 -1.24 -9.47 11.48
CA ALA A 223 -1.77 -10.83 11.49
C ALA A 223 -1.71 -11.47 10.08
N TYR A 224 -1.72 -10.64 9.04
CA TYR A 224 -1.77 -11.06 7.65
C TYR A 224 -0.79 -10.27 6.77
N SER A 225 -0.35 -10.90 5.68
CA SER A 225 0.36 -10.26 4.57
C SER A 225 -0.34 -10.58 3.24
N ASP A 226 -0.66 -9.54 2.47
CA ASP A 226 -1.53 -9.63 1.27
C ASP A 226 -0.84 -10.12 0.00
N SER A 227 0.49 -10.11 -0.03
CA SER A 227 1.25 -10.49 -1.23
C SER A 227 2.08 -11.72 -0.98
N GLN A 228 1.57 -12.89 -1.37
CA GLN A 228 2.34 -14.13 -1.38
C GLN A 228 3.59 -14.07 -2.29
N ARG A 229 3.62 -13.10 -3.21
CA ARG A 229 4.68 -12.92 -4.20
C ARG A 229 5.87 -12.12 -3.67
N ASP A 230 5.72 -11.40 -2.57
CA ASP A 230 6.74 -10.46 -2.07
C ASP A 230 7.75 -11.22 -1.19
N ASP A 231 8.58 -12.07 -1.81
CA ASP A 231 9.51 -12.97 -1.11
C ASP A 231 10.91 -12.38 -0.87
N GLY A 232 11.15 -11.15 -1.33
CA GLY A 232 12.44 -10.45 -1.21
C GLY A 232 13.54 -10.90 -2.17
N SER A 233 13.26 -11.79 -3.14
CA SER A 233 14.26 -12.34 -4.09
C SER A 233 15.09 -11.26 -4.81
N GLY A 234 14.45 -10.22 -5.36
CA GLY A 234 15.18 -9.13 -6.02
C GLY A 234 16.04 -8.28 -5.08
N LEU A 235 15.60 -8.08 -3.83
CA LEU A 235 16.40 -7.38 -2.82
C LEU A 235 17.64 -8.19 -2.47
N MET A 236 17.49 -9.50 -2.25
CA MET A 236 18.60 -10.38 -1.91
C MET A 236 19.62 -10.49 -3.04
N ALA A 237 19.16 -10.65 -4.29
CA ALA A 237 20.03 -10.71 -5.46
C ALA A 237 20.84 -9.41 -5.66
N ALA A 238 20.26 -8.25 -5.35
CA ALA A 238 20.98 -6.97 -5.38
C ALA A 238 21.98 -6.82 -4.23
N ILE A 239 21.60 -7.21 -3.00
CA ILE A 239 22.49 -7.18 -1.84
C ILE A 239 23.72 -8.07 -2.05
N GLU A 240 23.54 -9.24 -2.66
CA GLU A 240 24.63 -10.16 -3.02
C GLU A 240 25.74 -9.49 -3.85
N VAL A 241 25.37 -8.60 -4.78
CA VAL A 241 26.31 -7.87 -5.64
C VAL A 241 26.81 -6.54 -5.05
N GLY A 242 26.45 -6.26 -3.79
CA GLY A 242 26.92 -5.13 -2.99
C GLY A 242 25.96 -3.93 -2.92
N ALA A 243 24.69 -4.09 -3.30
CA ALA A 243 23.70 -3.02 -3.18
C ALA A 243 23.37 -2.72 -1.72
N GLU A 244 23.09 -1.45 -1.45
CA GLU A 244 22.56 -0.99 -0.18
C GLU A 244 21.04 -0.87 -0.25
N LYS A 245 20.37 -1.21 0.86
CA LYS A 245 18.95 -1.02 1.08
C LYS A 245 18.75 -0.04 2.24
N ASP A 246 17.60 0.63 2.30
CA ASP A 246 17.22 1.39 3.49
C ASP A 246 17.35 0.52 4.75
N ASP A 247 18.04 1.03 5.75
CA ASP A 247 18.26 0.30 7.00
C ASP A 247 16.97 0.19 7.84
N GLN A 248 16.20 1.28 7.89
CA GLN A 248 14.97 1.35 8.69
C GLN A 248 13.76 0.84 7.89
N PRO A 249 12.86 0.05 8.50
CA PRO A 249 11.71 -0.51 7.80
C PRO A 249 10.68 0.57 7.48
N ALA A 250 9.97 0.36 6.38
CA ALA A 250 8.83 1.18 5.98
C ALA A 250 7.74 0.25 5.43
N SER A 251 6.48 0.52 5.70
CA SER A 251 5.41 -0.40 5.30
C SER A 251 4.11 0.31 4.99
N ILE A 252 3.22 -0.40 4.29
CA ILE A 252 1.80 -0.09 4.20
C ILE A 252 1.07 -1.14 5.03
N VAL A 253 0.44 -0.70 6.11
CA VAL A 253 -0.36 -1.56 6.98
C VAL A 253 -1.79 -1.05 7.01
N PHE A 254 -2.75 -1.94 6.77
CA PHE A 254 -4.17 -1.69 7.04
C PHE A 254 -4.55 -2.23 8.42
N ASP A 255 -5.22 -1.42 9.21
CA ASP A 255 -5.85 -1.76 10.50
C ASP A 255 -7.20 -2.48 10.30
N ARG A 256 -7.23 -3.44 9.37
CA ARG A 256 -8.46 -4.12 8.88
C ARG A 256 -8.42 -5.62 9.07
N ALA A 257 -7.43 -6.16 9.78
CA ALA A 257 -7.36 -7.59 10.04
C ALA A 257 -8.21 -7.96 11.26
N ALA A 258 -9.47 -8.34 11.02
CA ALA A 258 -10.26 -9.02 12.02
C ALA A 258 -9.69 -10.41 12.30
N ILE A 259 -9.41 -10.69 13.58
CA ILE A 259 -8.82 -11.95 14.03
C ILE A 259 -9.73 -12.64 15.05
N PRO A 260 -9.65 -13.98 15.19
CA PRO A 260 -10.37 -14.68 16.24
C PRO A 260 -10.01 -14.14 17.63
N VAL A 261 -11.01 -14.00 18.50
CA VAL A 261 -10.81 -13.60 19.91
C VAL A 261 -9.85 -14.60 20.60
N GLY A 262 -8.84 -14.07 21.30
CA GLY A 262 -7.81 -14.88 21.97
C GLY A 262 -6.61 -15.24 21.10
N THR A 263 -6.52 -14.72 19.86
CA THR A 263 -5.35 -14.92 19.00
C THR A 263 -4.10 -14.28 19.62
N ASN A 264 -3.00 -15.04 19.70
CA ASN A 264 -1.66 -14.49 19.96
C ASN A 264 -1.02 -14.07 18.63
N VAL A 265 -0.96 -12.76 18.36
CA VAL A 265 -0.42 -12.24 17.08
C VAL A 265 1.06 -12.52 16.88
N ASN A 266 1.82 -12.77 17.94
CA ASN A 266 3.24 -13.14 17.81
C ASN A 266 3.42 -14.49 17.10
N ASP A 267 2.43 -15.38 17.19
CA ASP A 267 2.43 -16.71 16.54
C ASP A 267 1.49 -16.75 15.32
N PHE A 268 0.95 -15.59 14.92
CA PHE A 268 -0.09 -15.49 13.91
C PHE A 268 0.32 -14.50 12.82
N TYR A 269 1.07 -14.99 11.83
CA TYR A 269 1.41 -14.25 10.62
C TYR A 269 1.06 -15.07 9.39
N ARG A 270 -0.10 -14.80 8.78
CA ARG A 270 -0.61 -15.56 7.64
C ARG A 270 -0.33 -14.85 6.32
N ILE A 271 0.25 -15.60 5.39
CA ILE A 271 0.44 -15.15 4.02
C ILE A 271 -0.84 -15.50 3.24
N ASP A 272 -1.69 -14.51 3.00
CA ASP A 272 -3.03 -14.72 2.45
C ASP A 272 -3.22 -13.93 1.15
N THR A 273 -4.14 -14.38 0.30
CA THR A 273 -4.56 -13.64 -0.90
C THR A 273 -5.87 -12.91 -0.61
N THR A 274 -5.88 -11.62 -0.95
CA THR A 274 -7.02 -10.70 -1.02
C THR A 274 -8.30 -11.35 -1.60
N PRO A 275 -9.52 -10.86 -1.27
CA PRO A 275 -10.85 -11.40 -1.62
C PRO A 275 -11.01 -12.15 -2.96
N PRO A 276 -11.93 -13.14 -3.04
CA PRO A 276 -13.08 -13.33 -2.13
C PRO A 276 -12.82 -14.26 -0.94
N ASN A 277 -11.72 -15.01 -0.90
CA ASN A 277 -11.42 -15.99 0.15
C ASN A 277 -10.61 -15.38 1.30
N ASP A 278 -10.95 -14.15 1.69
CA ASP A 278 -10.24 -13.41 2.72
C ASP A 278 -11.02 -13.44 4.03
N PRO A 279 -10.75 -14.41 4.93
CA PRO A 279 -11.52 -14.54 6.14
C PRO A 279 -11.28 -13.36 7.09
N GLY A 280 -10.13 -12.70 7.04
CA GLY A 280 -9.73 -11.70 8.04
C GLY A 280 -10.08 -10.26 7.70
N TYR A 281 -10.66 -9.96 6.54
CA TYR A 281 -10.88 -8.57 6.14
C TYR A 281 -12.14 -7.96 6.76
N LEU A 282 -11.98 -6.82 7.44
CA LEU A 282 -13.07 -5.97 7.92
C LEU A 282 -12.80 -4.52 7.48
N TRP A 283 -13.49 -4.07 6.44
CA TRP A 283 -13.30 -2.74 5.84
C TRP A 283 -13.47 -1.60 6.86
N LEU A 284 -14.44 -1.77 7.76
CA LEU A 284 -14.73 -0.81 8.83
C LEU A 284 -13.62 -0.72 9.89
N GLY A 285 -12.62 -1.60 9.89
CA GLY A 285 -11.50 -1.54 10.82
C GLY A 285 -10.76 -0.19 10.79
N SER A 286 -10.65 0.42 9.60
CA SER A 286 -10.04 1.75 9.40
C SER A 286 -10.95 2.92 9.73
N TYR A 287 -12.16 2.68 10.21
CA TYR A 287 -13.06 3.77 10.58
C TYR A 287 -12.76 4.16 12.03
N PRO A 288 -12.79 5.46 12.36
CA PRO A 288 -12.54 6.00 13.69
C PRO A 288 -13.68 5.69 14.67
N PHE A 289 -14.04 4.41 14.81
CA PHE A 289 -14.91 3.93 15.88
C PHE A 289 -14.16 3.99 17.23
N LEU A 290 -14.85 3.66 18.32
CA LEU A 290 -14.18 3.53 19.62
C LEU A 290 -13.25 2.32 19.56
N LYS A 291 -11.96 2.51 19.89
CA LYS A 291 -10.98 1.41 19.98
C LYS A 291 -10.42 1.32 21.40
N VAL A 292 -10.34 0.11 21.93
CA VAL A 292 -9.79 -0.18 23.28
C VAL A 292 -8.73 -1.28 23.21
N ASN A 293 -7.82 -1.30 24.18
CA ASN A 293 -6.87 -2.40 24.34
C ASN A 293 -7.54 -3.64 24.98
N LEU A 294 -6.76 -4.72 25.19
CA LEU A 294 -7.28 -5.93 25.85
C LEU A 294 -7.65 -5.75 27.33
N ASN A 295 -7.27 -4.64 27.97
CA ASN A 295 -7.74 -4.26 29.31
C ASN A 295 -9.09 -3.54 29.27
N GLY A 296 -9.67 -3.29 28.09
CA GLY A 296 -10.92 -2.53 27.92
C GLY A 296 -10.75 -1.01 28.04
N GLU A 297 -9.53 -0.49 27.87
CA GLU A 297 -9.17 0.92 28.03
C GLU A 297 -8.91 1.58 26.67
N ARG A 298 -9.43 2.79 26.45
CA ARG A 298 -8.99 3.63 25.32
C ARG A 298 -7.54 4.04 25.51
N PHE A 299 -6.80 4.17 24.41
CA PHE A 299 -5.36 4.48 24.46
C PHE A 299 -4.85 5.41 23.35
N MET A 300 -5.71 5.88 22.44
CA MET A 300 -5.31 6.71 21.31
C MET A 300 -6.49 7.51 20.71
N ASN A 301 -6.17 8.42 19.79
CA ASN A 301 -7.12 9.06 18.90
C ASN A 301 -7.37 8.16 17.69
N GLU A 302 -8.58 7.64 17.52
CA GLU A 302 -8.89 6.67 16.47
C GLU A 302 -9.03 7.30 15.07
N SER A 303 -8.90 8.63 14.93
CA SER A 303 -8.94 9.35 13.64
C SER A 303 -7.60 9.37 12.89
N GLN A 304 -6.53 8.78 13.43
CA GLN A 304 -5.19 8.83 12.86
C GLN A 304 -5.05 7.93 11.59
N PRO A 305 -3.95 8.06 10.81
CA PRO A 305 -3.64 7.19 9.68
C PRO A 305 -3.64 5.69 10.02
N TYR A 306 -3.93 4.83 9.02
CA TYR A 306 -4.16 3.38 9.24
C TYR A 306 -3.07 2.68 10.07
N GLN A 307 -1.79 2.91 9.74
CA GLN A 307 -0.69 2.24 10.42
C GLN A 307 -0.41 2.83 11.81
N PHE A 308 -0.84 4.05 12.10
CA PHE A 308 -0.58 4.68 13.39
C PHE A 308 -1.36 3.97 14.50
N ASP A 309 -2.56 3.45 14.19
CA ASP A 309 -3.33 2.58 15.07
C ASP A 309 -2.54 1.32 15.45
N MET A 310 -1.85 0.72 14.49
CA MET A 310 -1.00 -0.46 14.74
C MET A 310 0.27 -0.13 15.52
N ASN A 311 0.83 1.07 15.33
CA ASN A 311 1.93 1.56 16.16
C ASN A 311 1.47 1.72 17.62
N GLY A 312 0.30 2.31 17.86
CA GLY A 312 -0.30 2.42 19.18
C GLY A 312 -0.60 1.06 19.80
N SER A 313 -1.19 0.15 19.01
CA SER A 313 -1.50 -1.23 19.40
C SER A 313 -0.25 -2.00 19.81
N SER A 314 0.91 -1.75 19.17
CA SER A 314 2.18 -2.41 19.51
C SER A 314 2.66 -2.15 20.95
N LEU A 315 2.14 -1.11 21.60
CA LEU A 315 2.41 -0.76 23.00
C LEU A 315 1.37 -1.33 23.97
N GLN A 316 0.33 -1.99 23.46
CA GLN A 316 -0.77 -2.53 24.24
C GLN A 316 -0.59 -4.04 24.51
N PRO A 317 -1.25 -4.60 25.55
CA PRO A 317 -1.24 -6.03 25.80
C PRO A 317 -1.68 -6.83 24.57
N GLY A 318 -0.87 -7.80 24.18
CA GLY A 318 -1.14 -8.65 23.02
C GLY A 318 -0.93 -7.99 21.66
N SER A 319 -0.48 -6.73 21.57
CA SER A 319 -0.26 -6.03 20.29
C SER A 319 -1.49 -5.96 19.37
N VAL A 320 -2.68 -5.95 19.96
CA VAL A 320 -3.98 -5.91 19.29
C VAL A 320 -4.86 -4.82 19.87
N GLU A 321 -5.86 -4.42 19.10
CA GLU A 321 -6.91 -3.51 19.54
C GLU A 321 -8.29 -4.15 19.35
N VAL A 322 -9.29 -3.62 20.03
CA VAL A 322 -10.68 -4.06 19.89
C VAL A 322 -11.52 -2.86 19.48
N THR A 323 -12.05 -2.91 18.25
CA THR A 323 -12.98 -1.89 17.76
C THR A 323 -14.39 -2.20 18.26
N ILE A 324 -15.11 -1.17 18.74
CA ILE A 324 -16.42 -1.27 19.36
C ILE A 324 -17.37 -0.24 18.74
N TRP A 325 -18.57 -0.68 18.36
CA TRP A 325 -19.60 0.21 17.82
C TRP A 325 -21.01 -0.29 18.15
N SER A 326 -22.02 0.54 17.88
CA SER A 326 -23.44 0.17 18.05
C SER A 326 -24.19 0.17 16.71
N GLU A 327 -25.40 -0.37 16.71
CA GLU A 327 -26.30 -0.34 15.55
C GLU A 327 -26.51 1.07 14.99
N ASP A 328 -26.56 2.07 15.88
CA ASP A 328 -26.69 3.48 15.49
C ASP A 328 -25.48 4.00 14.73
N THR A 329 -24.28 3.48 15.02
CA THR A 329 -23.05 3.85 14.30
C THR A 329 -23.11 3.46 12.83
N MET A 330 -23.83 2.38 12.51
CA MET A 330 -23.96 1.82 11.17
C MET A 330 -24.96 2.57 10.28
N GLN A 331 -25.64 3.60 10.80
CA GLN A 331 -26.53 4.44 9.98
C GLN A 331 -25.69 5.21 8.94
N GLU A 332 -26.16 5.29 7.70
CA GLU A 332 -25.38 5.91 6.60
C GLU A 332 -24.95 7.35 6.91
N LYS A 333 -25.84 8.16 7.51
CA LYS A 333 -25.53 9.53 7.92
C LYS A 333 -24.40 9.61 8.95
N VAL A 334 -24.22 8.57 9.76
CA VAL A 334 -23.17 8.49 10.80
C VAL A 334 -21.88 8.01 10.16
N LEU A 335 -21.92 6.95 9.37
CA LEU A 335 -20.74 6.45 8.65
C LEU A 335 -20.12 7.52 7.73
N LYS A 336 -20.92 8.43 7.16
CA LYS A 336 -20.42 9.58 6.38
C LYS A 336 -19.61 10.58 7.22
N LYS A 337 -19.85 10.70 8.53
CA LYS A 337 -19.03 11.55 9.41
C LYS A 337 -17.60 11.04 9.53
N PHE A 338 -17.43 9.72 9.39
CA PHE A 338 -16.15 9.03 9.40
C PHE A 338 -15.52 8.98 8.02
N HIS A 339 -15.67 10.06 7.24
CA HIS A 339 -15.03 10.17 5.94
C HIS A 339 -13.53 9.93 6.08
N THR A 340 -13.02 9.03 5.25
CA THR A 340 -11.61 8.67 5.13
C THR A 340 -11.21 8.84 3.66
N LEU A 341 -9.92 8.71 3.34
CA LEU A 341 -9.39 8.89 1.99
C LEU A 341 -8.90 7.57 1.39
N GLY A 342 -8.51 7.60 0.11
CA GLY A 342 -7.97 6.43 -0.58
C GLY A 342 -8.91 5.23 -0.57
N CYS A 343 -8.37 4.07 -0.23
CA CYS A 343 -9.05 2.78 -0.27
C CYS A 343 -9.94 2.49 0.95
N SER A 344 -10.24 3.44 1.84
CA SER A 344 -11.29 3.26 2.87
C SER A 344 -12.54 4.10 2.64
N ARG A 345 -12.57 4.94 1.58
CA ARG A 345 -13.65 5.91 1.38
C ARG A 345 -15.04 5.27 1.35
N LEU A 346 -15.97 5.89 2.07
CA LEU A 346 -17.40 5.61 2.00
C LEU A 346 -18.13 6.51 0.98
N GLY A 347 -19.08 5.98 0.22
CA GLY A 347 -20.04 6.79 -0.55
C GLY A 347 -19.49 7.26 -1.90
N PHE A 348 -19.77 8.49 -2.35
CA PHE A 348 -19.11 9.12 -3.52
C PHE A 348 -18.31 10.35 -3.02
N PRO A 349 -17.02 10.52 -3.39
CA PRO A 349 -16.22 9.71 -4.31
C PRO A 349 -15.63 8.46 -3.64
N GLY A 350 -16.40 7.75 -2.82
CA GLY A 350 -16.00 6.50 -2.21
C GLY A 350 -16.22 5.26 -3.06
N ILE A 351 -15.67 4.18 -2.52
CA ILE A 351 -15.56 2.89 -3.19
C ILE A 351 -16.43 1.84 -2.47
N TYR A 352 -16.75 2.11 -1.20
CA TYR A 352 -17.49 1.23 -0.32
C TYR A 352 -18.78 1.89 0.14
N LYS A 353 -19.90 1.15 0.09
CA LYS A 353 -21.23 1.64 0.48
C LYS A 353 -21.58 1.20 1.90
N ALA A 354 -22.41 1.99 2.58
CA ALA A 354 -22.90 1.64 3.92
C ALA A 354 -23.67 0.30 3.96
N SER A 355 -24.38 -0.04 2.87
CA SER A 355 -25.06 -1.34 2.73
C SER A 355 -24.06 -2.51 2.64
N GLU A 356 -22.92 -2.31 1.98
CA GLU A 356 -21.86 -3.31 1.87
C GLU A 356 -21.18 -3.52 3.22
N ALA A 357 -20.93 -2.42 3.95
CA ALA A 357 -20.44 -2.45 5.33
C ALA A 357 -21.33 -3.30 6.26
N ARG A 358 -22.65 -3.10 6.19
CA ARG A 358 -23.61 -3.88 6.99
C ARG A 358 -23.58 -5.36 6.63
N LYS A 359 -23.49 -5.68 5.33
CA LYS A 359 -23.39 -7.06 4.85
C LYS A 359 -22.10 -7.72 5.35
N GLU A 360 -20.96 -7.04 5.21
CA GLU A 360 -19.66 -7.54 5.69
C GLU A 360 -19.69 -7.83 7.19
N VAL A 361 -20.26 -6.93 8.01
CA VAL A 361 -20.43 -7.18 9.45
C VAL A 361 -21.24 -8.45 9.70
N GLN A 362 -22.34 -8.70 8.97
CA GLN A 362 -23.10 -9.95 9.14
C GLN A 362 -22.32 -11.19 8.73
N ASP A 363 -21.52 -11.11 7.66
CA ASP A 363 -20.69 -12.21 7.22
C ASP A 363 -19.57 -12.50 8.24
N ARG A 364 -18.93 -11.46 8.79
CA ARG A 364 -17.91 -11.61 9.85
C ARG A 364 -18.48 -12.07 11.19
N ILE A 365 -19.76 -11.85 11.46
CA ILE A 365 -20.46 -12.48 12.61
C ILE A 365 -20.58 -13.99 12.40
N LYS A 366 -20.95 -14.44 11.19
CA LYS A 366 -21.05 -15.88 10.87
C LYS A 366 -19.68 -16.56 10.96
N ASP A 367 -18.63 -15.86 10.54
CA ASP A 367 -17.25 -16.34 10.63
C ASP A 367 -16.68 -16.29 12.06
N GLY A 368 -17.43 -15.73 13.01
CA GLY A 368 -17.05 -15.63 14.42
C GLY A 368 -16.03 -14.55 14.74
N LEU A 369 -15.69 -13.68 13.79
CA LEU A 369 -14.69 -12.62 13.92
C LEU A 369 -15.27 -11.32 14.48
N VAL A 370 -16.55 -11.06 14.23
CA VAL A 370 -17.31 -9.98 14.87
C VAL A 370 -18.26 -10.58 15.91
N LYS A 371 -18.25 -10.02 17.11
CA LYS A 371 -19.18 -10.35 18.19
C LYS A 371 -20.36 -9.38 18.20
N LYS A 372 -21.55 -9.88 18.49
CA LYS A 372 -22.79 -9.10 18.61
C LYS A 372 -23.43 -9.40 19.97
N ALA A 373 -23.86 -8.36 20.68
CA ALA A 373 -24.56 -8.51 21.95
C ALA A 373 -25.58 -7.41 22.18
N ASN A 374 -26.60 -7.67 23.02
CA ASN A 374 -27.59 -6.65 23.38
C ASN A 374 -27.11 -5.75 24.54
N THR A 375 -26.13 -6.20 25.31
CA THR A 375 -25.56 -5.47 26.45
C THR A 375 -24.03 -5.37 26.31
N ILE A 376 -23.44 -4.34 26.93
CA ILE A 376 -21.99 -4.19 26.99
C ILE A 376 -21.34 -5.31 27.82
N ASP A 377 -22.00 -5.75 28.89
CA ASP A 377 -21.53 -6.86 29.73
C ASP A 377 -21.38 -8.16 28.92
N ASP A 378 -22.37 -8.50 28.09
CA ASP A 378 -22.30 -9.68 27.23
C ASP A 378 -21.29 -9.50 26.10
N LEU A 379 -21.16 -8.29 25.54
CA LEU A 379 -20.15 -8.01 24.52
C LEU A 379 -18.73 -8.18 25.08
N ALA A 380 -18.45 -7.60 26.25
CA ALA A 380 -17.16 -7.71 26.93
C ALA A 380 -16.77 -9.16 27.17
N LYS A 381 -17.71 -9.98 27.66
CA LYS A 381 -17.49 -11.43 27.86
C LYS A 381 -17.18 -12.14 26.55
N GLN A 382 -17.91 -11.87 25.48
CA GLN A 382 -17.64 -12.48 24.16
C GLN A 382 -16.29 -12.08 23.55
N LEU A 383 -15.79 -10.89 23.90
CA LEU A 383 -14.50 -10.34 23.44
C LEU A 383 -13.34 -10.64 24.39
N HIS A 384 -13.59 -11.34 25.50
CA HIS A 384 -12.62 -11.60 26.58
C HIS A 384 -12.01 -10.32 27.18
N LEU A 385 -12.82 -9.26 27.31
CA LEU A 385 -12.41 -7.99 27.93
C LEU A 385 -12.91 -7.87 29.38
N PRO A 386 -12.19 -7.14 30.26
CA PRO A 386 -12.70 -6.81 31.59
C PRO A 386 -13.96 -5.95 31.49
N VAL A 387 -15.09 -6.49 31.98
CA VAL A 387 -16.43 -5.89 31.87
C VAL A 387 -16.47 -4.47 32.44
N ASP A 388 -15.95 -4.28 33.66
CA ASP A 388 -16.00 -2.99 34.34
C ASP A 388 -15.16 -1.92 33.63
N ASN A 389 -14.00 -2.29 33.08
CA ASN A 389 -13.15 -1.36 32.35
C ASN A 389 -13.78 -0.93 31.03
N LEU A 390 -14.35 -1.87 30.27
CA LEU A 390 -15.03 -1.53 29.02
C LEU A 390 -16.21 -0.58 29.26
N LYS A 391 -17.01 -0.82 30.31
CA LYS A 391 -18.13 0.06 30.69
C LYS A 391 -17.65 1.45 31.07
N LYS A 392 -16.55 1.56 31.82
CA LYS A 392 -15.93 2.85 32.16
C LYS A 392 -15.48 3.59 30.90
N SER A 393 -14.79 2.92 29.98
CA SER A 393 -14.32 3.50 28.72
C SER A 393 -15.47 3.99 27.85
N ILE A 394 -16.53 3.19 27.68
CA ILE A 394 -17.71 3.59 26.89
C ILE A 394 -18.43 4.77 27.56
N THR A 395 -18.59 4.76 28.89
CA THR A 395 -19.22 5.86 29.63
C THR A 395 -18.43 7.16 29.44
N ARG A 396 -17.10 7.10 29.60
CA ARG A 396 -16.21 8.26 29.39
C ARG A 396 -16.26 8.77 27.94
N TYR A 397 -16.20 7.86 26.96
CA TYR A 397 -16.27 8.23 25.55
C TYR A 397 -17.62 8.85 25.17
N ASN A 398 -18.72 8.34 25.71
CA ASN A 398 -20.05 8.90 25.47
C ASN A 398 -20.19 10.30 26.09
N GLN A 399 -19.58 10.56 27.27
CA GLN A 399 -19.49 11.90 27.83
C GLN A 399 -18.70 12.85 26.92
N ILE A 400 -17.55 12.40 26.39
CA ILE A 400 -16.76 13.16 25.41
C ILE A 400 -17.59 13.49 24.16
N CYS A 401 -18.38 12.54 23.67
CA CYS A 401 -19.26 12.77 22.53
C CYS A 401 -20.34 13.82 22.83
N GLN A 402 -20.87 13.83 24.05
CA GLN A 402 -21.84 14.82 24.52
C GLN A 402 -21.21 16.21 24.67
N ASP A 403 -20.01 16.28 25.24
CA ASP A 403 -19.26 17.52 25.45
C ASP A 403 -18.76 18.10 24.11
N GLY A 404 -18.63 17.27 23.07
CA GLY A 404 -18.13 17.66 21.76
C GLY A 404 -16.62 17.93 21.72
N ASN A 405 -15.88 17.48 22.74
CA ASN A 405 -14.45 17.71 22.88
C ASN A 405 -13.77 16.47 23.49
N ASP A 406 -12.91 15.81 22.70
CA ASP A 406 -12.10 14.70 23.21
C ASP A 406 -10.89 15.23 23.98
N SER A 407 -11.12 15.46 25.27
CA SER A 407 -10.09 15.88 26.23
C SER A 407 -9.10 14.77 26.59
N ASP A 408 -9.33 13.52 26.17
CA ASP A 408 -8.40 12.41 26.42
C ASP A 408 -7.33 12.35 25.32
N PHE A 409 -7.75 12.37 24.04
CA PHE A 409 -6.83 12.14 22.91
C PHE A 409 -6.99 13.11 21.72
N GLY A 410 -7.88 14.09 21.79
CA GLY A 410 -7.99 15.14 20.77
C GLY A 410 -8.64 14.72 19.46
N LYS A 411 -9.48 13.67 19.46
CA LYS A 411 -10.33 13.31 18.32
C LYS A 411 -11.24 14.46 17.89
N GLU A 412 -11.33 14.66 16.58
CA GLU A 412 -12.08 15.78 16.02
C GLU A 412 -13.58 15.70 16.33
N GLN A 413 -14.17 16.83 16.73
CA GLN A 413 -15.57 16.92 17.15
C GLN A 413 -16.56 16.32 16.14
N TYR A 414 -16.37 16.56 14.85
CA TYR A 414 -17.30 16.06 13.80
C TYR A 414 -17.27 14.53 13.65
N ARG A 415 -16.22 13.86 14.14
CA ARG A 415 -16.05 12.41 14.19
C ARG A 415 -16.41 11.80 15.54
N LEU A 416 -16.91 12.59 16.50
CA LEU A 416 -17.43 12.04 17.75
C LEU A 416 -18.84 11.48 17.53
N TYR A 417 -19.03 10.23 17.95
CA TYR A 417 -20.33 9.58 17.93
C TYR A 417 -20.44 8.58 19.09
N PRO A 418 -21.49 8.66 19.93
CA PRO A 418 -21.59 7.81 21.10
C PRO A 418 -21.86 6.35 20.75
N VAL A 419 -21.31 5.44 21.54
CA VAL A 419 -21.64 4.02 21.53
C VAL A 419 -22.79 3.81 22.51
N ASN A 420 -24.00 4.10 22.04
CA ASN A 420 -25.27 3.93 22.75
C ASN A 420 -26.22 3.05 21.94
N ASN A 421 -27.29 2.57 22.60
CA ASN A 421 -28.41 1.82 22.01
C ASN A 421 -27.96 0.52 21.32
N GLY A 422 -28.05 -0.59 22.05
CA GLY A 422 -27.78 -1.91 21.51
C GLY A 422 -28.69 -2.28 20.32
N PRO A 423 -28.32 -3.27 19.50
CA PRO A 423 -27.19 -4.17 19.70
C PRO A 423 -25.83 -3.50 19.50
N TYR A 424 -24.85 -4.00 20.24
CA TYR A 424 -23.45 -3.61 20.19
C TYR A 424 -22.64 -4.66 19.45
N TYR A 425 -21.56 -4.21 18.83
CA TYR A 425 -20.68 -5.01 18.02
C TYR A 425 -19.23 -4.76 18.45
N GLY A 426 -18.39 -5.78 18.28
CA GLY A 426 -16.96 -5.60 18.44
C GLY A 426 -16.14 -6.68 17.76
N ALA A 427 -14.90 -6.35 17.42
CA ALA A 427 -13.96 -7.26 16.80
C ALA A 427 -12.54 -6.99 17.30
N TRP A 428 -11.76 -8.05 17.51
CA TRP A 428 -10.31 -7.93 17.67
C TRP A 428 -9.70 -7.59 16.32
N LEU A 429 -8.86 -6.56 16.28
CA LEU A 429 -8.14 -6.11 15.10
C LEU A 429 -6.63 -6.20 15.30
N SER A 430 -5.95 -6.49 14.21
CA SER A 430 -4.50 -6.42 14.05
C SER A 430 -4.17 -5.76 12.71
N GLY A 431 -2.88 -5.61 12.41
CA GLY A 431 -2.42 -5.09 11.14
C GLY A 431 -2.53 -6.12 10.02
N ARG A 432 -2.67 -5.61 8.81
CA ARG A 432 -2.58 -6.34 7.55
C ARG A 432 -1.52 -5.68 6.68
N LEU A 433 -0.40 -6.37 6.49
CA LEU A 433 0.71 -5.87 5.70
C LEU A 433 0.36 -5.95 4.22
N LEU A 434 0.22 -4.79 3.57
CA LEU A 434 0.01 -4.73 2.13
C LEU A 434 1.33 -4.82 1.37
N ALA A 435 2.35 -4.09 1.84
CA ALA A 435 3.68 -4.06 1.25
C ALA A 435 4.74 -3.48 2.19
N THR A 436 5.99 -3.89 1.99
CA THR A 436 7.17 -3.21 2.54
C THR A 436 7.66 -2.16 1.53
N LEU A 437 8.25 -1.06 2.02
CA LEU A 437 8.62 0.13 1.23
C LEU A 437 10.09 0.52 1.37
N ASP A 438 10.83 -0.16 2.24
CA ASP A 438 12.24 0.00 2.53
C ASP A 438 13.09 -0.82 1.54
N GLY A 439 13.20 -0.35 0.30
CA GLY A 439 13.92 -1.05 -0.78
C GLY A 439 15.39 -0.67 -0.93
N LEU A 440 15.96 -0.97 -2.10
CA LEU A 440 17.32 -0.63 -2.52
C LEU A 440 17.51 0.88 -2.65
N ARG A 441 18.58 1.43 -2.08
CA ARG A 441 18.92 2.86 -2.23
C ARG A 441 19.16 3.18 -3.70
N VAL A 442 18.47 4.20 -4.21
CA VAL A 442 18.63 4.70 -5.59
C VAL A 442 18.93 6.19 -5.62
N ASN A 443 19.58 6.65 -6.68
CA ASN A 443 19.67 8.09 -6.98
C ASN A 443 18.45 8.57 -7.82
N THR A 444 18.40 9.86 -8.17
CA THR A 444 17.32 10.45 -9.00
C THR A 444 17.26 9.93 -10.44
N LYS A 445 18.22 9.10 -10.86
CA LYS A 445 18.22 8.35 -12.12
C LYS A 445 17.85 6.87 -11.95
N MET A 446 17.35 6.50 -10.78
CA MET A 446 16.93 5.13 -10.42
C MET A 446 18.08 4.11 -10.44
N GLN A 447 19.34 4.57 -10.42
CA GLN A 447 20.51 3.70 -10.36
C GLN A 447 20.71 3.22 -8.93
N VAL A 448 20.91 1.92 -8.75
CA VAL A 448 21.12 1.31 -7.43
C VAL A 448 22.48 1.73 -6.89
N LEU A 449 22.50 2.07 -5.60
CA LEU A 449 23.69 2.50 -4.86
C LEU A 449 24.24 1.37 -4.00
N ASN A 450 25.57 1.33 -3.86
CA ASN A 450 26.26 0.50 -2.87
C ASN A 450 26.37 1.24 -1.52
N LYS A 451 27.01 0.58 -0.54
CA LYS A 451 27.24 1.12 0.81
C LYS A 451 28.05 2.42 0.85
N GLN A 452 28.84 2.71 -0.19
CA GLN A 452 29.64 3.92 -0.32
C GLN A 452 28.86 5.04 -1.05
N GLY A 453 27.59 4.81 -1.40
CA GLY A 453 26.78 5.75 -2.17
C GLY A 453 27.18 5.84 -3.66
N GLN A 454 27.99 4.90 -4.15
CA GLN A 454 28.39 4.82 -5.55
C GLN A 454 27.39 3.96 -6.31
N ILE A 455 27.19 4.27 -7.59
CA ILE A 455 26.31 3.46 -8.44
C ILE A 455 26.89 2.06 -8.65
N ILE A 456 26.01 1.07 -8.77
CA ILE A 456 26.33 -0.24 -9.33
C ILE A 456 26.01 -0.18 -10.83
N PRO A 457 27.01 -0.10 -11.73
CA PRO A 457 26.76 0.12 -13.15
C PRO A 457 25.86 -0.97 -13.74
N GLY A 458 24.88 -0.55 -14.55
CA GLY A 458 23.94 -1.46 -15.21
C GLY A 458 22.78 -1.94 -14.33
N LEU A 459 22.70 -1.54 -13.06
CA LEU A 459 21.63 -1.93 -12.14
C LEU A 459 20.73 -0.75 -11.76
N TYR A 460 19.42 -0.95 -11.93
CA TYR A 460 18.38 0.01 -11.60
C TYR A 460 17.30 -0.67 -10.73
N ALA A 461 16.55 0.12 -9.96
CA ALA A 461 15.42 -0.38 -9.19
C ALA A 461 14.28 0.63 -9.15
N ALA A 462 13.04 0.14 -9.06
CA ALA A 462 11.84 0.97 -8.98
C ALA A 462 10.70 0.29 -8.21
N GLY A 463 9.72 1.10 -7.79
CA GLY A 463 8.59 0.64 -6.98
C GLY A 463 9.01 0.26 -5.57
N ASN A 464 8.32 -0.70 -4.96
CA ASN A 464 8.62 -1.11 -3.58
C ASN A 464 9.99 -1.83 -3.46
N CYS A 465 10.64 -2.16 -4.57
CA CYS A 465 12.00 -2.67 -4.60
C CYS A 465 13.05 -1.55 -4.46
N SER A 466 12.67 -0.28 -4.68
CA SER A 466 13.52 0.89 -4.43
C SER A 466 13.16 1.57 -3.11
N GLY A 467 14.18 2.05 -2.41
CA GLY A 467 14.12 2.77 -1.15
C GLY A 467 14.51 4.25 -1.28
N GLY A 468 14.60 4.92 -0.13
CA GLY A 468 14.90 6.35 0.02
C GLY A 468 13.69 7.27 -0.15
N PHE A 469 12.51 6.73 -0.47
CA PHE A 469 11.28 7.50 -0.70
C PHE A 469 10.32 7.47 0.50
N PHE A 470 10.32 6.36 1.26
CA PHE A 470 9.43 6.15 2.39
C PHE A 470 10.23 5.86 3.65
N TRP A 471 9.62 6.11 4.81
CA TRP A 471 10.17 5.74 6.11
C TRP A 471 9.03 5.44 7.09
N GLY A 472 9.16 4.37 7.87
CA GLY A 472 8.20 4.00 8.91
C GLY A 472 6.81 3.64 8.36
N SER A 473 5.92 4.63 8.30
CA SER A 473 4.54 4.44 7.86
C SER A 473 4.30 4.99 6.46
N TYR A 474 3.28 4.45 5.80
CA TYR A 474 2.78 5.00 4.54
C TYR A 474 1.92 6.26 4.78
N PRO A 475 2.17 7.40 4.10
CA PRO A 475 1.36 8.61 4.23
C PRO A 475 0.05 8.48 3.45
N ASP A 476 -0.91 7.75 4.01
CA ASP A 476 -2.24 7.46 3.42
C ASP A 476 -3.07 8.72 3.08
N ARG A 477 -2.80 9.85 3.73
CA ARG A 477 -3.35 11.18 3.43
C ARG A 477 -2.82 11.81 2.13
N VAL A 478 -1.96 11.08 1.41
CA VAL A 478 -1.54 11.34 0.02
C VAL A 478 -1.98 10.15 -0.83
N PRO A 479 -3.28 10.06 -1.20
CA PRO A 479 -3.85 8.85 -1.78
C PRO A 479 -3.17 8.46 -3.09
N GLY A 480 -2.84 7.16 -3.23
CA GLY A 480 -2.21 6.59 -4.41
C GLY A 480 -0.69 6.81 -4.53
N LEU A 481 -0.03 7.32 -3.49
CA LEU A 481 1.41 7.67 -3.52
C LEU A 481 2.31 6.48 -3.86
N THR A 482 2.12 5.30 -3.25
CA THR A 482 2.97 4.13 -3.56
C THR A 482 2.81 3.65 -5.00
N ALA A 483 1.57 3.63 -5.51
CA ALA A 483 1.29 3.23 -6.88
C ALA A 483 1.95 4.19 -7.87
N SER A 484 1.81 5.50 -7.61
CA SER A 484 2.43 6.55 -8.41
C SER A 484 3.95 6.54 -8.34
N HIS A 485 4.53 6.33 -7.15
CA HIS A 485 5.98 6.13 -6.98
C HIS A 485 6.46 4.99 -7.86
N ALA A 486 5.79 3.83 -7.82
CA ALA A 486 6.13 2.68 -8.66
C ALA A 486 6.06 3.00 -10.15
N GLN A 487 4.96 3.58 -10.62
CA GLN A 487 4.77 3.89 -12.04
C GLN A 487 5.74 4.97 -12.55
N THR A 488 5.94 6.03 -11.75
CA THR A 488 6.84 7.15 -12.08
C THR A 488 8.28 6.69 -12.12
N PHE A 489 8.75 6.03 -11.05
CA PHE A 489 10.14 5.59 -10.98
C PHE A 489 10.41 4.44 -11.93
N GLY A 490 9.41 3.58 -12.19
CA GLY A 490 9.46 2.59 -13.26
C GLY A 490 9.76 3.25 -14.60
N MET A 491 8.91 4.18 -15.04
CA MET A 491 9.10 4.88 -16.32
C MET A 491 10.46 5.59 -16.41
N LEU A 492 10.91 6.24 -15.34
CA LEU A 492 12.23 6.87 -15.30
C LEU A 492 13.37 5.85 -15.38
N ALA A 493 13.30 4.74 -14.64
CA ALA A 493 14.30 3.67 -14.69
C ALA A 493 14.41 3.08 -16.10
N GLY A 494 13.28 2.86 -16.77
CA GLY A 494 13.22 2.41 -18.16
C GLY A 494 13.99 3.32 -19.11
N ARG A 495 13.77 4.64 -19.01
CA ARG A 495 14.46 5.65 -19.83
C ARG A 495 15.96 5.66 -19.58
N TYR A 496 16.36 5.77 -18.31
CA TYR A 496 17.77 5.89 -17.96
C TYR A 496 18.56 4.61 -18.24
N ALA A 497 17.97 3.44 -17.99
CA ALA A 497 18.58 2.17 -18.36
C ALA A 497 18.77 2.03 -19.88
N ALA A 498 17.86 2.57 -20.68
CA ALA A 498 17.95 2.55 -22.13
C ALA A 498 18.92 3.61 -22.72
N GLU A 499 19.30 4.64 -21.96
CA GLU A 499 20.28 5.66 -22.35
C GLU A 499 21.73 5.29 -22.01
N ASN A 500 21.91 4.29 -21.14
CA ASN A 500 23.20 3.82 -20.60
C ASN A 500 24.07 3.02 -21.58
#